data_AF-A0A815MI94-F1
#
_entry.id   AF-A0A815MI94-F1
#
_cell.length_a   1.000
_cell.length_b   1.000
_cell.length_c   1.000
_cell.angle_alpha   90.00
_cell.angle_beta   90.00
_cell.angle_gamma   90.00
#
_symmetry.space_group_name_H-M   'P 1'
#
loop_
_entity.id
_entity.type
_entity.pdbx_description
1 polymer ?
#
loop_
_entity_poly.entity_id
_entity_poly.type
_entity_poly.pdbx_seq_one_letter_code
_entity_poly.pdbx_strand_id
1 'polypeptide(L)'
;MDMHPKKVMLSVWWGMRGIIHWELLPNGYTITADLYWEQLDRIVQKLKRKQDQIYFLHDNARPHVAKLTRERLLQLGWITISHTPYSPDLAPTNHHLFRSLSNYLSYLKSALATFFDRKSPDFYEQEIFCLRDRWRQAIETDGAYIDEN
;
A
#
# COMPACT_ATOMS: atom_id res chain seq x y z
N MET A 1 27.42 15.50 -15.79
CA MET A 1 27.15 14.09 -15.43
C MET A 1 26.41 14.10 -14.10
N ASP A 2 25.08 14.10 -14.11
CA ASP A 2 24.29 13.97 -12.89
C ASP A 2 24.26 12.51 -12.46
N MET A 3 25.11 12.20 -11.48
CA MET A 3 25.36 10.84 -10.97
C MET A 3 24.44 10.51 -9.79
N HIS A 4 23.15 10.86 -9.89
CA HIS A 4 22.14 10.46 -8.93
C HIS A 4 21.08 9.61 -9.63
N PRO A 5 20.86 8.35 -9.20
CA PRO A 5 19.80 7.53 -9.76
C PRO A 5 18.45 8.24 -9.56
N LYS A 6 17.68 8.40 -10.64
CA LYS A 6 16.34 8.98 -10.58
C LYS A 6 15.46 8.07 -9.72
N LYS A 7 15.14 8.52 -8.51
CA LYS A 7 14.29 7.82 -7.55
C LYS A 7 12.86 8.32 -7.72
N VAL A 8 12.04 7.52 -8.38
CA VAL A 8 10.60 7.75 -8.51
C VAL A 8 9.90 7.03 -7.36
N MET A 9 8.97 7.70 -6.69
CA MET A 9 8.19 7.11 -5.61
C MET A 9 6.80 6.73 -6.12
N LEU A 10 6.45 5.45 -5.98
CA LEU A 10 5.14 4.93 -6.35
C LEU A 10 4.28 4.80 -5.09
N SER A 11 3.12 5.45 -5.09
CA SER A 11 2.08 5.25 -4.07
C SER A 11 0.94 4.43 -4.69
N VAL A 12 0.52 3.35 -4.03
CA VAL A 12 -0.54 2.45 -4.52
C VAL A 12 -1.52 2.16 -3.39
N TRP A 13 -2.81 2.21 -3.72
CA TRP A 13 -3.91 1.85 -2.84
C TRP A 13 -4.82 0.87 -3.57
N TRP A 14 -5.10 -0.24 -2.92
CA TRP A 14 -5.79 -1.37 -3.50
C TRP A 14 -6.55 -2.15 -2.43
N GLY A 15 -7.49 -2.99 -2.86
CA GLY A 15 -8.20 -3.93 -2.00
C GLY A 15 -8.55 -5.20 -2.75
N MET A 16 -9.40 -6.05 -2.19
CA MET A 16 -9.76 -7.36 -2.78
C MET A 16 -10.29 -7.28 -4.21
N ARG A 17 -10.83 -6.12 -4.62
CA ARG A 17 -11.40 -5.90 -5.96
C ARG A 17 -10.42 -5.31 -6.96
N GLY A 18 -9.16 -5.11 -6.58
CA GLY A 18 -8.12 -4.51 -7.41
C GLY A 18 -7.67 -3.12 -6.96
N ILE A 19 -6.99 -2.42 -7.88
CA ILE A 19 -6.41 -1.10 -7.63
C ILE A 19 -7.51 -0.04 -7.53
N ILE A 20 -7.47 0.73 -6.44
CA ILE A 20 -8.36 1.88 -6.23
C ILE A 20 -7.70 3.15 -6.78
N HIS A 21 -6.41 3.33 -6.48
CA HIS A 21 -5.61 4.43 -6.97
C HIS A 21 -4.14 4.04 -6.99
N TRP A 22 -3.38 4.63 -7.90
CA TRP A 22 -1.94 4.71 -7.80
C TRP A 22 -1.47 6.03 -8.41
N GLU A 23 -0.29 6.48 -8.01
CA GLU A 23 0.38 7.61 -8.63
C GLU A 23 1.90 7.53 -8.48
N LEU A 24 2.59 8.14 -9.45
CA LEU A 24 4.04 8.29 -9.44
C LEU A 24 4.39 9.73 -9.07
N LEU A 25 5.12 9.88 -7.98
CA LEU A 25 5.66 11.16 -7.56
C LEU A 25 6.94 11.47 -8.34
N PRO A 26 7.17 12.74 -8.73
CA PRO A 26 8.35 13.13 -9.46
C PRO A 26 9.65 12.81 -8.69
N ASN A 27 10.77 12.76 -9.43
CA ASN A 27 12.08 12.49 -8.83
C ASN A 27 12.38 13.47 -7.69
N GLY A 28 12.82 12.93 -6.54
CA GLY A 28 13.18 13.72 -5.36
C GLY A 28 12.02 14.15 -4.47
N TYR A 29 10.76 13.82 -4.82
CA TYR A 29 9.63 14.06 -3.94
C TYR A 29 9.56 13.03 -2.82
N THR A 30 9.19 13.49 -1.64
CA THR A 30 8.90 12.65 -0.46
C THR A 30 7.43 12.81 -0.11
N ILE A 31 6.79 11.73 0.35
CA ILE A 31 5.42 11.82 0.88
C ILE A 31 5.47 12.67 2.15
N THR A 32 4.85 13.85 2.10
CA THR A 32 4.56 14.69 3.27
C THR A 32 3.18 14.33 3.83
N ALA A 33 2.88 14.79 5.05
CA ALA A 33 1.55 14.56 5.63
C ALA A 33 0.44 15.21 4.78
N ASP A 34 0.69 16.39 4.21
CA ASP A 34 -0.29 17.09 3.36
C ASP A 34 -0.55 16.35 2.05
N LEU A 35 0.50 15.87 1.39
CA LEU A 35 0.37 15.07 0.18
C LEU A 35 -0.36 13.75 0.46
N TYR A 36 -0.03 13.09 1.57
CA TYR A 36 -0.74 11.88 2.01
C TYR A 36 -2.22 12.15 2.27
N TRP A 37 -2.54 13.31 2.85
CA TRP A 37 -3.92 13.74 3.07
C TRP A 37 -4.68 13.93 1.75
N GLU A 38 -4.09 14.60 0.76
CA GLU A 38 -4.69 14.73 -0.56
C GLU A 38 -4.92 13.37 -1.23
N GLN A 39 -3.98 12.44 -1.06
CA GLN A 39 -4.10 11.08 -1.58
C GLN A 39 -5.30 10.35 -0.96
N LEU A 40 -5.50 10.45 0.35
CA LEU A 40 -6.67 9.89 1.04
C LEU A 40 -7.98 10.43 0.46
N ASP A 41 -8.05 11.73 0.21
CA ASP A 41 -9.26 12.36 -0.35
C ASP A 41 -9.57 11.85 -1.76
N ARG A 42 -8.55 11.65 -2.59
CA ARG A 42 -8.71 11.06 -3.93
C ARG A 42 -9.22 9.61 -3.85
N ILE A 43 -8.74 8.84 -2.88
CA ILE A 43 -9.19 7.45 -2.67
C ILE A 43 -10.65 7.42 -2.23
N VAL A 44 -11.03 8.28 -1.28
CA VAL A 44 -12.41 8.41 -0.80
C VAL A 44 -13.35 8.75 -1.96
N GLN A 45 -12.98 9.69 -2.83
CA GLN A 45 -13.77 10.04 -4.02
C GLN A 45 -13.90 8.90 -5.03
N LYS A 46 -12.89 8.02 -5.13
CA LYS A 46 -12.91 6.85 -6.02
C LYS A 46 -13.66 5.66 -5.43
N LEU A 47 -13.70 5.54 -4.11
CA LEU A 47 -14.55 4.63 -3.35
C LEU A 47 -16.00 5.14 -3.39
N LYS A 48 -16.60 5.25 -4.59
CA LYS A 48 -17.97 5.75 -4.82
C LYS A 48 -19.08 4.86 -4.24
N ARG A 49 -18.75 3.81 -3.50
CA ARG A 49 -19.71 2.86 -2.91
C ARG A 49 -19.69 3.03 -1.40
N LYS A 50 -20.87 3.08 -0.78
CA LYS A 50 -21.03 2.88 0.67
C LYS A 50 -20.48 1.49 1.00
N GLN A 51 -19.22 1.43 1.43
CA GLN A 51 -18.73 0.31 2.21
C GLN A 51 -19.10 0.64 3.65
N ASP A 52 -19.85 -0.24 4.30
CA ASP A 52 -20.30 -0.02 5.67
C ASP A 52 -19.12 0.08 6.64
N GLN A 53 -17.98 -0.53 6.29
CA GLN A 53 -16.76 -0.45 7.09
C GLN A 53 -15.51 -0.62 6.21
N ILE A 54 -14.55 0.29 6.37
CA ILE A 54 -13.24 0.24 5.71
C ILE A 54 -12.19 -0.06 6.77
N TYR A 55 -11.49 -1.17 6.58
CA TYR A 55 -10.30 -1.53 7.33
C TYR A 55 -9.07 -1.05 6.56
N PHE A 56 -8.36 -0.08 7.11
CA PHE A 56 -7.24 0.57 6.44
C PHE A 56 -5.91 0.10 7.04
N LEU A 57 -5.07 -0.48 6.20
CA LEU A 57 -3.73 -0.93 6.56
C LEU A 57 -2.70 -0.05 5.85
N HIS A 58 -1.79 0.53 6.62
CA HIS A 58 -0.63 1.28 6.13
C HIS A 58 0.57 1.07 7.07
N ASP A 59 1.78 1.40 6.60
CA ASP A 59 2.98 1.33 7.42
C ASP A 59 3.09 2.53 8.38
N ASN A 60 3.93 2.40 9.41
CA ASN A 60 4.12 3.42 10.44
C ASN A 60 5.06 4.57 10.02
N ALA A 61 5.14 4.88 8.72
CA ALA A 61 5.95 6.00 8.24
C ALA A 61 5.52 7.31 8.91
N ARG A 62 6.47 8.23 9.15
CA ARG A 62 6.20 9.50 9.88
C ARG A 62 4.99 10.29 9.34
N PRO A 63 4.76 10.42 8.02
CA PRO A 63 3.58 11.11 7.48
C PRO A 63 2.26 10.38 7.78
N HIS A 64 2.31 9.06 7.92
CA HIS A 64 1.14 8.20 8.10
C HIS A 64 0.65 8.20 9.55
N VAL A 65 1.57 8.31 10.51
CA VAL A 65 1.27 8.39 11.95
C VAL A 65 1.12 9.82 12.47
N ALA A 66 1.28 10.82 11.60
CA ALA A 66 1.12 12.23 11.94
C ALA A 66 -0.28 12.49 12.50
N LYS A 67 -0.38 13.46 13.42
CA LYS A 67 -1.65 13.84 14.07
C LYS A 67 -2.73 14.17 13.03
N LEU A 68 -2.38 14.95 12.01
CA LEU A 68 -3.26 15.34 10.91
C LEU A 68 -3.86 14.12 10.19
N THR A 69 -3.03 13.12 9.91
CA THR A 69 -3.45 11.88 9.23
C THR A 69 -4.39 11.07 10.11
N ARG A 70 -4.10 10.95 11.41
CA ARG A 70 -4.96 10.24 12.37
C ARG A 70 -6.33 10.91 12.50
N GLU A 71 -6.36 12.24 12.61
CA GLU A 71 -7.61 13.01 12.65
C GLU A 71 -8.44 12.80 11.38
N ARG A 72 -7.79 12.75 10.22
CA ARG A 72 -8.48 12.48 8.95
C ARG A 72 -9.07 11.08 8.91
N LEU A 73 -8.32 10.05 9.31
CA LEU A 73 -8.82 8.66 9.33
C LEU A 73 -10.04 8.51 10.25
N LEU A 74 -10.04 9.21 11.39
CA LEU A 74 -11.19 9.29 12.29
C LEU A 74 -12.40 9.99 11.63
N GLN A 75 -12.19 11.11 10.93
CA GLN A 75 -13.26 11.80 10.20
C GLN A 75 -13.87 10.95 9.08
N LEU A 76 -13.06 10.09 8.45
CA LEU A 76 -13.51 9.17 7.41
C LEU A 76 -14.24 7.94 7.98
N GLY A 77 -14.19 7.71 9.29
CA GLY A 77 -14.78 6.54 9.94
C GLY A 77 -14.05 5.23 9.61
N TRP A 78 -12.79 5.31 9.17
CA TRP A 78 -12.01 4.12 8.81
C TRP A 78 -11.36 3.50 10.04
N ILE A 79 -11.39 2.17 10.12
CA ILE A 79 -10.70 1.43 11.17
C ILE A 79 -9.26 1.23 10.72
N THR A 80 -8.33 1.92 11.35
CA THR A 80 -6.89 1.71 11.09
C THR A 80 -6.41 0.44 11.77
N ILE A 81 -5.86 -0.49 10.98
CA ILE A 81 -5.21 -1.69 11.50
C ILE A 81 -3.79 -1.30 11.92
N SER A 82 -3.43 -1.61 13.17
CA SER A 82 -2.08 -1.39 13.67
C SER A 82 -1.08 -2.27 12.93
N HIS A 83 -0.07 -1.66 12.33
CA HIS A 83 1.07 -2.37 11.77
C HIS A 83 2.21 -2.42 12.80
N THR A 84 2.93 -3.53 12.91
CA THR A 84 4.11 -3.62 13.77
C THR A 84 5.29 -2.85 13.14
N PRO A 85 6.12 -2.16 13.94
CA PRO A 85 7.35 -1.55 13.42
C PRO A 85 8.26 -2.59 12.75
N TYR A 86 8.88 -2.21 11.63
CA TYR A 86 9.91 -3.02 10.93
C TYR A 86 9.45 -4.40 10.44
N SER A 87 8.16 -4.57 10.11
CA SER A 87 7.59 -5.82 9.60
C SER A 87 7.11 -5.70 8.14
N PRO A 88 8.01 -5.48 7.16
CA PRO A 88 7.63 -5.34 5.75
C PRO A 88 6.87 -6.56 5.22
N ASP A 89 7.08 -7.73 5.81
CA ASP A 89 6.44 -9.01 5.45
C ASP A 89 4.94 -9.04 5.76
N LEU A 90 4.50 -8.13 6.64
CA LEU A 90 3.10 -7.94 7.06
C LEU A 90 2.43 -6.78 6.30
N ALA A 91 3.12 -6.19 5.32
CA ALA A 91 2.57 -5.19 4.41
C ALA A 91 2.39 -5.84 3.01
N PRO A 92 1.14 -6.08 2.56
CA PRO A 92 0.85 -6.72 1.27
C PRO A 92 1.57 -6.07 0.08
N THR A 93 1.66 -4.74 0.12
CA THR A 93 2.32 -3.94 -0.92
C THR A 93 3.82 -4.24 -1.03
N ASN A 94 4.50 -4.47 0.09
CA ASN A 94 5.94 -4.71 0.13
C ASN A 94 6.31 -6.12 -0.31
N HIS A 95 5.58 -7.12 0.17
CA HIS A 95 5.97 -8.49 -0.07
C HIS A 95 5.64 -8.96 -1.49
N HIS A 96 4.44 -8.68 -1.99
CA HIS A 96 3.98 -9.27 -3.26
C HIS A 96 3.90 -8.26 -4.41
N LEU A 97 3.36 -7.06 -4.17
CA LEU A 97 3.15 -6.07 -5.22
C LEU A 97 4.48 -5.52 -5.76
N PHE A 98 5.40 -5.11 -4.89
CA PHE A 98 6.70 -4.58 -5.33
C PHE A 98 7.64 -5.68 -5.87
N ARG A 99 7.58 -6.90 -5.32
CA ARG A 99 8.35 -8.05 -5.82
C ARG A 99 7.92 -8.48 -7.23
N SER A 100 6.63 -8.41 -7.54
CA SER A 100 6.12 -8.68 -8.89
C SER A 100 6.37 -7.53 -9.87
N LEU A 101 6.52 -6.31 -9.37
CA LEU A 101 6.82 -5.11 -10.17
C LEU A 101 8.29 -5.01 -10.61
N SER A 102 9.24 -5.55 -9.85
CA SER A 102 10.68 -5.45 -10.14
C SER A 102 11.07 -5.97 -11.53
N ASN A 103 10.25 -6.85 -12.11
CA ASN A 103 10.48 -7.44 -13.43
C ASN A 103 10.06 -6.54 -14.61
N TYR A 104 9.43 -5.38 -14.38
CA TYR A 104 8.78 -4.57 -15.43
C TYR A 104 9.37 -3.14 -15.62
N LEU A 105 10.54 -2.85 -15.04
CA LEU A 105 11.07 -1.48 -14.91
C LEU A 105 11.93 -0.99 -16.10
N SER A 106 11.35 -0.83 -17.29
CA SER A 106 11.97 -0.04 -18.38
C SER A 106 11.11 1.11 -18.91
N TYR A 107 9.79 1.07 -18.68
CA TYR A 107 8.85 2.16 -19.02
C TYR A 107 7.80 2.33 -17.90
N LEU A 108 8.22 2.91 -16.76
CA LEU A 108 7.51 2.84 -15.47
C LEU A 108 5.99 3.01 -15.55
N LYS A 109 5.50 4.11 -16.15
CA LYS A 109 4.07 4.47 -16.06
C LYS A 109 3.16 3.57 -16.91
N SER A 110 3.54 3.29 -18.16
CA SER A 110 2.76 2.42 -19.04
C SER A 110 2.86 0.95 -18.62
N ALA A 111 4.03 0.52 -18.15
CA ALA A 111 4.23 -0.82 -17.60
C ALA A 111 3.42 -1.02 -16.32
N LEU A 112 3.36 -0.02 -15.43
CA LEU A 112 2.54 -0.07 -14.21
C LEU A 112 1.05 -0.15 -14.49
N ALA A 113 0.54 0.71 -15.38
CA ALA A 113 -0.85 0.67 -15.80
C ALA A 113 -1.20 -0.72 -16.38
N THR A 114 -0.38 -1.19 -17.31
CA THR A 114 -0.54 -2.51 -17.94
C THR A 114 -0.45 -3.65 -16.91
N PHE A 115 0.45 -3.54 -15.93
CA PHE A 115 0.62 -4.55 -14.90
C PHE A 115 -0.64 -4.64 -14.03
N PHE A 116 -1.15 -3.51 -13.53
CA PHE A 116 -2.35 -3.48 -12.71
C PHE A 116 -3.60 -3.90 -13.49
N ASP A 117 -3.74 -3.47 -14.74
CA ASP A 117 -4.90 -3.83 -15.59
C ASP A 117 -4.91 -5.33 -15.98
N ARG A 118 -3.75 -5.99 -15.98
CA ARG A 118 -3.63 -7.43 -16.30
C ARG A 118 -3.92 -8.34 -15.13
N LYS A 119 -3.95 -7.85 -13.89
CA LYS A 119 -4.22 -8.68 -12.70
C LYS A 119 -5.72 -8.90 -12.53
N SER A 120 -6.12 -10.16 -12.36
CA SER A 120 -7.49 -10.51 -12.06
C SER A 120 -7.88 -10.09 -10.64
N PRO A 121 -9.17 -9.91 -10.33
CA PRO A 121 -9.64 -9.73 -8.96
C PRO A 121 -9.17 -10.85 -8.03
N ASP A 122 -9.18 -12.10 -8.49
CA ASP A 122 -8.72 -13.28 -7.74
C ASP A 122 -7.27 -13.13 -7.24
N PHE A 123 -6.40 -12.48 -8.01
CA PHE A 123 -5.04 -12.17 -7.58
C PHE A 123 -5.07 -11.31 -6.30
N TYR A 124 -5.80 -10.20 -6.31
CA TYR A 124 -5.88 -9.30 -5.16
C TYR A 124 -6.60 -9.91 -3.95
N GLU A 125 -7.56 -10.78 -4.20
CA GLU A 125 -8.25 -11.52 -3.16
C GLU A 125 -7.32 -12.54 -2.49
N GLN A 126 -6.59 -13.35 -3.27
CA GLN A 126 -5.60 -14.29 -2.75
C GLN A 126 -4.53 -13.58 -1.92
N GLU A 127 -4.06 -12.42 -2.37
CA GLU A 127 -3.07 -11.60 -1.66
C GLU A 127 -3.54 -11.19 -0.26
N ILE A 128 -4.82 -10.83 -0.11
CA ILE A 128 -5.38 -10.47 1.20
C ILE A 128 -5.62 -11.72 2.07
N PHE A 129 -5.95 -12.86 1.46
CA PHE A 129 -6.02 -14.13 2.20
C PHE A 129 -4.65 -14.58 2.70
N CYS A 130 -3.60 -14.51 1.88
CA CYS A 130 -2.22 -14.82 2.28
C CYS A 130 -1.77 -13.94 3.46
N LEU A 131 -2.17 -12.67 3.48
CA LEU A 131 -1.89 -11.77 4.61
C LEU A 131 -2.51 -12.28 5.92
N ARG A 132 -3.75 -12.76 5.87
CA ARG A 132 -4.43 -13.33 7.05
C ARG A 132 -3.67 -14.55 7.58
N ASP A 133 -3.21 -15.42 6.69
CA ASP A 133 -2.44 -16.60 7.08
C ASP A 133 -1.08 -16.21 7.69
N ARG A 134 -0.41 -15.19 7.14
CA ARG A 134 0.83 -14.64 7.71
C ARG A 134 0.60 -14.02 9.08
N TRP A 135 -0.49 -13.27 9.28
CA TRP A 135 -0.80 -12.72 10.60
C TRP A 135 -1.04 -13.82 11.63
N ARG A 136 -1.72 -14.90 11.24
CA ARG A 136 -1.88 -16.06 12.11
C ARG A 136 -0.53 -16.67 12.46
N GLN A 137 0.34 -16.86 11.47
CA GLN A 137 1.67 -17.43 11.68
C GLN A 137 2.53 -16.53 12.58
N ALA A 138 2.51 -15.21 12.39
CA ALA A 138 3.24 -14.26 13.25
C ALA A 138 2.78 -14.32 14.72
N ILE A 139 1.49 -14.58 14.97
CA ILE A 139 0.96 -14.78 16.32
C ILE A 139 1.44 -16.12 16.89
N GLU A 140 1.41 -17.18 16.08
CA GLU A 140 1.87 -18.52 16.47
C GLU A 140 3.38 -18.57 16.74
N THR A 141 4.16 -17.69 16.11
CA THR A 141 5.63 -17.60 16.27
C THR A 141 6.09 -16.52 17.25
N ASP A 142 5.18 -15.91 18.02
CA ASP A 142 5.46 -14.82 18.97
C ASP A 142 6.24 -13.65 18.34
N GLY A 143 5.91 -13.31 17.11
CA GLY A 143 6.52 -12.20 16.37
C GLY A 143 7.88 -12.51 15.72
N ALA A 144 8.32 -13.77 15.69
CA ALA A 144 9.47 -14.15 14.89
C ALA A 144 9.20 -13.97 13.38
N TYR A 145 10.24 -13.65 12.62
CA TYR A 145 10.15 -13.53 11.16
C TYR A 145 9.61 -14.84 10.56
N ILE A 146 8.69 -14.68 9.61
CA ILE A 146 8.14 -15.80 8.86
C ILE A 146 9.13 -16.14 7.76
N ASP A 147 9.86 -17.25 7.92
CA ASP A 147 10.69 -17.80 6.86
C ASP A 147 9.83 -18.37 5.72
N GLU A 148 10.16 -17.98 4.49
CA GLU A 148 9.60 -18.58 3.27
C GLU A 148 10.45 -19.81 2.92
N ASN A 149 9.86 -21.00 3.02
CA ASN A 149 10.35 -22.20 2.33
C ASN A 149 9.75 -22.25 0.92
#